data_AF-A0A8D8TSX1-F1
#
_entry.id   AF-A0A8D8TSX1-F1
#
_cell.length_a   1.000
_cell.length_b   1.000
_cell.length_c   1.000
_cell.angle_alpha   90.00
_cell.angle_beta   90.00
_cell.angle_gamma   90.00
#
_symmetry.space_group_name_H-M   'P 1'
#
loop_
_entity.id
_entity.type
_entity.pdbx_description
1 polymer ?
#
loop_
_entity_poly.entity_id
_entity_poly.type
_entity_poly.pdbx_seq_one_letter_code
_entity_poly.pdbx_strand_id
1 'polypeptide(L)'
;MYGITIQISALTIEEIAEMLDLATKFNLPKLREHIAGYLSNYTDVTLDCAVLLINIARQYQLGPLTERVKSFLYDESKNLLVHESFVQIQDKIVIELLESDHFYTKEIDILHAALKWIDANVSESFLSKFKF
;
A
#
# COMPACT_ATOMS: atom_id res chain seq x y z
N MET A 1 26.98 18.26 15.30
CA MET A 1 25.50 18.21 15.28
C MET A 1 25.05 18.91 14.01
N TYR A 2 24.91 18.21 12.89
CA TYR A 2 24.28 18.80 11.71
C TYR A 2 22.77 18.67 11.89
N GLY A 3 22.15 19.74 12.40
CA GLY A 3 20.71 19.87 12.52
C GLY A 3 20.10 20.13 11.14
N ILE A 4 20.15 19.12 10.27
CA ILE A 4 19.35 19.13 9.06
C ILE A 4 17.91 18.84 9.52
N THR A 5 17.10 19.89 9.60
CA THR A 5 15.66 19.76 9.79
C THR A 5 15.09 19.09 8.55
N ILE A 6 14.86 17.79 8.62
CA ILE A 6 14.25 17.04 7.52
C ILE A 6 12.81 17.55 7.38
N GLN A 7 12.55 18.30 6.32
CA GLN A 7 11.20 18.78 5.96
C GLN A 7 10.46 17.61 5.30
N ILE A 8 9.85 16.74 6.11
CA ILE A 8 9.10 15.56 5.65
C ILE A 8 7.90 15.99 4.76
N SER A 9 7.45 17.24 4.89
CA SER A 9 6.39 17.85 4.09
C SER A 9 6.71 18.05 2.60
N ALA A 10 8.00 18.00 2.21
CA ALA A 10 8.43 18.19 0.83
C ALA A 10 8.80 16.87 0.12
N LEU A 11 8.77 15.75 0.84
CA LEU A 11 9.14 14.44 0.30
C LEU A 11 7.92 13.74 -0.34
N THR A 12 8.18 13.01 -1.41
CA THR A 12 7.24 12.06 -2.00
C THR A 12 7.02 10.88 -1.06
N ILE A 13 5.90 10.16 -1.21
CA ILE A 13 5.59 8.99 -0.38
C ILE A 13 6.65 7.90 -0.51
N GLU A 14 7.27 7.77 -1.68
CA GLU A 14 8.38 6.86 -1.95
C GLU A 14 9.62 7.23 -1.10
N GLU A 15 10.01 8.51 -1.08
CA GLU A 15 11.11 8.98 -0.24
C GLU A 15 10.78 8.86 1.26
N ILE A 16 9.52 9.04 1.65
CA ILE A 16 9.07 8.82 3.03
C ILE A 16 9.20 7.34 3.40
N ALA A 17 8.87 6.42 2.48
CA ALA A 17 9.04 4.98 2.67
C ALA A 17 10.52 4.61 2.83
N GLU A 18 11.38 5.12 1.95
CA GLU A 18 12.83 4.92 2.04
C GLU A 18 13.39 5.47 3.36
N MET A 19 12.93 6.64 3.79
CA MET A 19 13.37 7.23 5.04
C MET A 19 12.89 6.45 6.26
N LEU A 20 11.70 5.85 6.19
CA LEU A 20 11.19 4.94 7.23
C LEU A 20 12.01 3.64 7.29
N ASP A 21 12.39 3.12 6.12
CA ASP A 21 13.30 1.97 5.96
C ASP A 21 14.67 2.26 6.59
N LEU A 22 15.23 3.44 6.30
CA LEU A 22 16.50 3.89 6.88
C LEU A 22 16.36 4.10 8.40
N ALA A 23 15.31 4.77 8.86
CA ALA A 23 15.06 4.98 10.29
C ALA A 23 14.98 3.66 11.05
N THR A 24 14.41 2.63 10.42
CA THR A 24 14.33 1.28 11.00
C THR A 24 15.69 0.58 10.98
N LYS A 25 16.44 0.64 9.88
CA LYS A 25 17.80 0.08 9.77
C LYS A 25 18.78 0.71 10.78
N PHE A 26 18.67 2.01 11.00
CA PHE A 26 19.51 2.75 11.96
C PHE A 26 18.94 2.76 13.38
N ASN A 27 17.80 2.09 13.62
CA ASN A 27 17.13 1.96 14.90
C ASN A 27 16.86 3.32 15.58
N LEU A 28 16.27 4.25 14.82
CA LEU A 28 15.95 5.63 15.22
C LEU A 28 14.45 5.76 15.56
N PRO A 29 14.00 5.42 16.78
CA PRO A 29 12.58 5.35 17.12
C PRO A 29 11.86 6.71 17.02
N LYS A 30 12.54 7.81 17.38
CA LYS A 30 11.96 9.17 17.32
C LYS A 30 11.63 9.61 15.89
N LEU A 31 12.49 9.25 14.93
CA LEU A 31 12.27 9.58 13.52
C LEU A 31 11.11 8.75 12.95
N ARG A 32 11.07 7.46 13.30
CA ARG A 32 9.98 6.55 12.93
C ARG A 32 8.62 7.06 13.42
N GLU A 33 8.51 7.47 14.69
CA GLU A 33 7.27 8.02 15.24
C GLU A 33 6.84 9.31 14.54
N HIS A 34 7.79 10.19 14.23
CA HIS A 34 7.50 11.43 13.53
C HIS A 34 6.97 11.18 12.10
N ILE A 35 7.58 10.24 11.38
CA ILE A 35 7.16 9.84 10.03
C ILE A 35 5.79 9.14 10.07
N ALA A 36 5.58 8.22 11.00
CA ALA A 36 4.29 7.54 11.18
C ALA A 36 3.17 8.54 11.51
N GLY A 37 3.45 9.56 12.34
CA GLY A 37 2.52 10.65 12.62
C GLY A 37 2.21 11.51 11.40
N TYR A 38 3.21 11.78 10.55
CA TYR A 38 3.01 12.50 9.29
C TYR A 38 2.13 11.69 8.33
N LEU A 39 2.43 10.41 8.12
CA LEU A 39 1.65 9.49 7.27
C LEU A 39 0.21 9.34 7.75
N SER A 40 -0.01 9.33 9.07
CA SER A 40 -1.35 9.24 9.65
C SER A 40 -2.20 10.49 9.40
N ASN A 41 -1.57 11.65 9.19
CA ASN A 41 -2.23 12.92 8.89
C ASN A 41 -2.24 13.24 7.38
N TYR A 42 -1.68 12.37 6.55
CA TYR A 42 -1.65 12.57 5.11
C TYR A 42 -3.07 12.48 4.54
N THR A 43 -3.54 13.57 3.93
CA THR A 43 -4.95 13.73 3.55
C THR A 43 -5.17 13.64 2.04
N ASP A 44 -4.13 13.90 1.23
CA ASP A 44 -4.18 13.84 -0.24
C ASP A 44 -3.95 12.43 -0.76
N VAL A 45 -4.90 11.54 -0.52
CA VAL A 45 -4.81 10.14 -0.95
C VAL A 45 -5.26 10.04 -2.43
N THR A 46 -4.32 10.01 -3.36
CA THR A 46 -4.57 9.54 -4.73
C THR A 46 -4.52 8.00 -4.78
N LEU A 47 -5.05 7.37 -5.83
CA LEU A 47 -5.03 5.90 -5.97
C LEU A 47 -3.61 5.33 -5.92
N ASP A 48 -2.64 5.97 -6.59
CA ASP A 48 -1.22 5.60 -6.55
C ASP A 48 -0.65 5.68 -5.15
N CYS A 49 -0.94 6.79 -4.47
CA CYS A 49 -0.52 7.01 -3.10
C CYS A 49 -1.17 6.01 -2.14
N ALA A 50 -2.44 5.64 -2.34
CA ALA A 50 -3.15 4.67 -1.51
C ALA A 50 -2.50 3.28 -1.58
N VAL A 51 -2.08 2.85 -2.78
CA VAL A 51 -1.37 1.57 -2.97
C VAL A 51 -0.01 1.57 -2.25
N LEU A 52 0.77 2.65 -2.37
CA LEU A 52 2.04 2.76 -1.66
C LEU A 52 1.84 2.82 -0.14
N LEU A 53 0.86 3.60 0.32
CA LEU A 53 0.53 3.76 1.73
C LEU A 53 0.07 2.46 2.37
N ILE A 54 -0.73 1.62 1.69
CA ILE A 54 -1.18 0.34 2.27
C ILE A 54 -0.01 -0.64 2.41
N ASN A 55 0.92 -0.67 1.45
CA ASN A 55 2.13 -1.48 1.53
C ASN A 55 3.00 -1.05 2.73
N ILE A 56 3.22 0.26 2.90
CA ILE A 56 3.99 0.82 4.02
C ILE A 56 3.27 0.56 5.35
N ALA A 57 1.97 0.86 5.44
CA ALA A 57 1.19 0.67 6.65
C ALA A 57 1.22 -0.79 7.13
N ARG A 58 1.18 -1.73 6.19
CA ARG A 58 1.32 -3.17 6.45
C ARG A 58 2.72 -3.52 6.96
N GLN A 59 3.76 -3.09 6.25
CA GLN A 59 5.17 -3.37 6.60
C GLN A 59 5.51 -2.86 8.01
N TYR A 60 4.94 -1.72 8.40
CA TYR A 60 5.21 -1.05 9.66
C TYR A 60 4.13 -1.26 10.74
N GLN A 61 3.11 -2.09 10.45
CA GLN A 61 1.99 -2.40 11.35
C GLN A 61 1.26 -1.15 11.87
N LEU A 62 1.09 -0.15 11.01
CA LEU A 62 0.35 1.08 11.30
C LEU A 62 -1.16 0.79 11.18
N GLY A 63 -1.74 0.17 12.21
CA GLY A 63 -3.15 -0.25 12.23
C GLY A 63 -4.15 0.86 11.83
N PRO A 64 -4.13 2.04 12.47
CA PRO A 64 -5.08 3.12 12.17
C PRO A 64 -4.99 3.63 10.72
N LEU A 65 -3.77 3.70 10.18
CA LEU A 65 -3.53 4.10 8.79
C LEU A 65 -4.02 3.01 7.81
N THR A 66 -3.77 1.74 8.14
CA THR A 66 -4.20 0.59 7.32
C THR A 66 -5.70 0.59 7.13
N GLU A 67 -6.48 0.75 8.20
CA GLU A 67 -7.94 0.76 8.12
C GLU A 67 -8.46 1.94 7.28
N ARG A 68 -7.89 3.13 7.48
CA ARG A 68 -8.27 4.33 6.70
C ARG A 68 -8.00 4.15 5.21
N VAL A 69 -6.81 3.65 4.86
CA VAL A 69 -6.44 3.41 3.46
C VAL A 69 -7.29 2.29 2.87
N LYS A 70 -7.57 1.22 3.63
CA LYS A 70 -8.51 0.15 3.20
C LYS A 70 -9.90 0.71 2.89
N SER A 71 -10.48 1.54 3.75
CA SER A 71 -11.78 2.17 3.48
C SER A 71 -11.76 2.99 2.20
N PHE A 72 -10.71 3.79 1.98
CA PHE A 72 -10.55 4.57 0.75
C PHE A 72 -10.43 3.67 -0.49
N LEU A 73 -9.69 2.56 -0.40
CA LEU A 73 -9.56 1.59 -1.49
C LEU A 73 -10.87 0.86 -1.79
N TYR A 74 -11.72 0.63 -0.78
CA TYR A 74 -13.06 0.04 -1.00
C TYR A 74 -13.99 1.03 -1.71
N ASP A 75 -13.97 2.30 -1.30
CA ASP A 75 -14.77 3.36 -1.94
C ASP A 75 -14.36 3.56 -3.42
N GLU A 76 -13.06 3.60 -3.69
CA GLU A 76 -12.49 3.77 -5.04
C GLU A 76 -12.21 2.43 -5.76
N SER A 77 -12.77 1.33 -5.27
CA SER A 77 -12.44 -0.02 -5.75
C SER A 77 -12.60 -0.23 -7.25
N LYS A 78 -13.63 0.39 -7.85
CA LYS A 78 -13.87 0.32 -9.31
C LYS A 78 -12.71 0.93 -10.10
N ASN A 79 -12.19 2.04 -9.62
CA ASN A 79 -11.08 2.75 -10.28
C ASN A 79 -9.75 2.06 -9.97
N LEU A 80 -9.60 1.53 -8.75
CA LEU A 80 -8.44 0.76 -8.33
C LEU A 80 -8.21 -0.48 -9.20
N LEU A 81 -9.25 -1.27 -9.47
CA LEU A 81 -9.16 -2.53 -10.23
C LEU A 81 -8.71 -2.31 -11.69
N VAL A 82 -8.98 -1.12 -12.24
CA VAL A 82 -8.56 -0.73 -13.59
C VAL A 82 -7.16 -0.11 -13.60
N HIS A 83 -6.77 0.55 -12.50
CA HIS A 83 -5.52 1.28 -12.37
C HIS A 83 -4.29 0.37 -12.60
N GLU A 84 -3.22 0.95 -13.16
CA GLU A 84 -1.94 0.26 -13.34
C GLU A 84 -1.25 -0.05 -12.00
N SER A 85 -1.46 0.82 -11.02
CA SER A 85 -0.87 0.73 -9.68
C SER A 85 -1.41 -0.42 -8.85
N PHE A 86 -2.54 -1.03 -9.23
CA PHE A 86 -3.05 -2.24 -8.58
C PHE A 86 -1.99 -3.35 -8.55
N VAL A 87 -1.19 -3.46 -9.61
CA VAL A 87 -0.09 -4.44 -9.73
C VAL A 87 0.97 -4.27 -8.63
N GLN A 88 1.16 -3.06 -8.10
CA GLN A 88 2.17 -2.75 -7.10
C GLN A 88 1.77 -3.14 -5.66
N ILE A 89 0.51 -3.58 -5.44
CA ILE A 89 0.05 -4.01 -4.12
C ILE A 89 0.71 -5.36 -3.77
N GLN A 90 1.17 -5.49 -2.52
CA GLN A 90 1.72 -6.75 -2.00
C GLN A 90 0.70 -7.90 -2.03
N ASP A 91 1.19 -9.11 -2.30
CA ASP A 91 0.43 -10.37 -2.40
C ASP A 91 -0.58 -10.57 -1.26
N LYS A 92 -0.14 -10.40 -0.01
CA LYS A 92 -0.99 -10.57 1.17
C LYS A 92 -2.11 -9.54 1.26
N ILE A 93 -1.87 -8.34 0.79
CA ILE A 93 -2.83 -7.23 0.85
C ILE A 93 -3.88 -7.40 -0.25
N VAL A 94 -3.47 -7.83 -1.45
CA VAL A 94 -4.40 -8.17 -2.52
C VAL A 94 -5.32 -9.31 -2.10
N ILE A 95 -4.78 -10.37 -1.48
CA ILE A 95 -5.60 -11.47 -0.97
C ILE A 95 -6.61 -10.97 0.07
N GLU A 96 -6.17 -10.21 1.07
CA GLU A 96 -7.09 -9.67 2.09
C GLU A 96 -8.14 -8.72 1.53
N LEU A 97 -7.77 -7.89 0.56
CA LEU A 97 -8.71 -7.04 -0.15
C LEU A 97 -9.75 -7.92 -0.85
N LEU A 98 -9.31 -8.90 -1.65
CA LEU A 98 -10.19 -9.78 -2.42
C LEU A 98 -11.07 -10.71 -1.56
N GLU A 99 -10.58 -11.11 -0.38
CA GLU A 99 -11.35 -11.85 0.63
C GLU A 99 -12.38 -10.97 1.34
N SER A 100 -12.24 -9.64 1.27
CA SER A 100 -13.18 -8.72 1.92
C SER A 100 -14.43 -8.52 1.05
N ASP A 101 -15.60 -8.83 1.62
CA ASP A 101 -16.92 -8.65 0.99
C ASP A 101 -17.31 -7.19 0.67
N HIS A 102 -16.39 -6.25 0.84
CA HIS A 102 -16.64 -4.80 0.72
C HIS A 102 -16.41 -4.28 -0.71
N PHE A 103 -16.11 -5.17 -1.66
CA PHE A 103 -15.98 -4.80 -3.05
C PHE A 103 -17.33 -4.65 -3.74
N TYR A 104 -17.77 -3.40 -3.89
CA TYR A 104 -18.97 -3.03 -4.65
C TYR A 104 -18.73 -3.02 -6.17
N THR A 105 -18.12 -4.07 -6.70
CA THR A 105 -17.77 -4.22 -8.13
C THR A 105 -18.24 -5.57 -8.68
N LYS A 106 -18.40 -5.69 -10.01
CA LYS A 106 -18.78 -6.96 -10.63
C LYS A 106 -17.66 -7.99 -10.46
N GLU A 107 -18.01 -9.22 -10.15
CA GLU A 107 -17.05 -10.34 -10.00
C GLU A 107 -16.13 -10.50 -11.23
N ILE A 108 -16.66 -10.23 -12.44
CA ILE A 108 -15.90 -10.27 -13.69
C ILE A 108 -14.75 -9.26 -13.69
N ASP A 109 -14.99 -8.05 -13.18
CA ASP A 109 -13.97 -6.99 -13.16
C ASP A 109 -12.91 -7.30 -12.10
N ILE A 110 -13.32 -7.89 -10.97
CA ILE A 110 -12.41 -8.40 -9.93
C ILE A 110 -11.52 -9.51 -10.48
N LEU A 111 -12.10 -10.46 -11.23
CA LEU A 111 -11.34 -11.54 -11.84
C LEU A 111 -10.34 -11.02 -12.87
N HIS A 112 -10.73 -10.07 -13.72
CA HIS A 112 -9.80 -9.45 -14.68
C HIS A 112 -8.65 -8.71 -13.98
N ALA A 113 -8.92 -7.98 -12.91
CA ALA A 113 -7.89 -7.30 -12.14
C ALA A 113 -6.94 -8.28 -11.44
N ALA A 114 -7.47 -9.37 -10.87
CA ALA A 114 -6.67 -10.44 -10.29
C ALA A 114 -5.79 -11.12 -11.34
N LEU A 115 -6.32 -11.39 -12.54
CA LEU A 115 -5.54 -11.93 -13.66
C LEU A 115 -4.46 -10.97 -14.13
N LYS A 116 -4.74 -9.66 -14.21
CA LYS A 116 -3.77 -8.62 -14.56
C LYS A 116 -2.66 -8.51 -13.50
N TRP A 117 -3.03 -8.62 -12.22
CA TRP A 117 -2.06 -8.64 -11.11
C TRP A 117 -1.19 -9.89 -11.15
N ILE A 118 -1.78 -11.05 -11.44
CA ILE A 118 -1.07 -12.31 -11.65
C ILE A 118 -0.13 -12.18 -12.84
N ASP A 119 -0.57 -11.74 -14.01
CA ASP A 119 0.26 -11.64 -15.20
C ASP A 119 1.49 -10.74 -14.98
N ALA A 120 1.33 -9.66 -14.21
CA ALA A 120 2.43 -8.75 -13.92
C ALA A 120 3.35 -9.18 -12.76
N ASN A 121 2.87 -10.01 -11.81
CA ASN A 121 3.66 -10.50 -10.67
C ASN A 121 4.08 -11.98 -10.77
N VAL A 122 3.57 -12.73 -11.74
CA VAL A 122 3.72 -14.17 -11.89
C VAL A 122 4.40 -14.49 -13.21
N SER A 123 5.71 -14.25 -13.23
CA SER A 123 6.62 -15.23 -13.81
C SER A 123 6.87 -16.32 -12.74
N GLU A 124 6.22 -17.47 -12.89
CA GLU A 124 6.47 -18.80 -12.29
C GLU A 124 5.94 -19.19 -10.88
N SER A 125 5.82 -18.33 -9.86
CA SER A 125 5.61 -18.86 -8.48
C SER A 125 4.17 -19.07 -7.97
N PHE A 126 3.15 -18.48 -8.61
CA PHE A 126 1.75 -18.54 -8.12
C PHE A 126 0.95 -19.73 -8.67
N LEU A 127 1.31 -20.24 -9.86
CA LEU A 127 0.64 -21.36 -10.52
C LEU A 127 0.76 -22.67 -9.72
N SER A 128 1.73 -22.79 -8.80
CA SER A 128 1.86 -23.98 -7.95
C SER A 128 0.85 -24.02 -6.81
N LYS A 129 0.14 -22.92 -6.50
CA LYS A 129 -0.85 -22.86 -5.40
C LYS A 129 -2.28 -23.18 -5.83
N PHE A 130 -2.58 -23.12 -7.13
CA PHE A 130 -3.89 -23.47 -7.69
C PHE A 130 -3.77 -24.70 -8.60
N LYS A 131 -3.44 -25.86 -8.01
CA LYS A 131 -3.62 -27.14 -8.69
C LYS A 131 -5.08 -27.57 -8.49
N PHE A 132 -5.84 -27.57 -9.59
CA PHE A 132 -7.10 -28.30 -9.72
C PHE A 132 -6.85 -29.80 -9.67
#